data_AF-A0A1F7IKT6-F1
#
_entry.id   AF-A0A1F7IKT6-F1
#
_cell.length_a   1.000
_cell.length_b   1.000
_cell.length_c   1.000
_cell.angle_alpha   90.00
_cell.angle_beta   90.00
_cell.angle_gamma   90.00
#
_symmetry.space_group_name_H-M   'P 1'
#
loop_
_entity.id
_entity.type
_entity.pdbx_description
1 polymer ?
#
loop_
_entity_poly.entity_id
_entity_poly.type
_entity_poly.pdbx_seq_one_letter_code
_entity_poly.pdbx_strand_id
1 'polypeptide(L)'
;MFKKTIFSAIALALLLWVSTSFALAVEIPNFPSCLNPQGDLKASYSSGTHGVVGRTQSYSGSDKVYQLSDATLTQCFCSSNGEGIQTNWWKTSGLTNDEVEILKRSGWFYVPNGALWGLDSEPYLAKNIEYSCLAIGGSVLGTSDSDLKGKVLGLASTGSKEKIYDFWLAGLLLLTYGVWLKRYQLKKKSL
;
A
#
# COMPACT_ATOMS: atom_id res chain seq x y z
N MET A 1 20.81 -47.20 -11.35
CA MET A 1 20.70 -45.94 -12.13
C MET A 1 19.46 -45.11 -11.74
N PHE A 2 18.29 -45.73 -11.53
CA PHE A 2 17.06 -45.08 -11.03
C PHE A 2 17.24 -44.29 -9.72
N LYS A 3 18.08 -44.79 -8.80
CA LYS A 3 18.40 -44.13 -7.52
C LYS A 3 19.09 -42.76 -7.68
N LYS A 4 19.89 -42.54 -8.74
CA LYS A 4 20.62 -41.27 -8.95
C LYS A 4 19.71 -40.15 -9.48
N THR A 5 18.75 -40.48 -10.34
CA THR A 5 17.72 -39.53 -10.82
C THR A 5 16.74 -39.13 -9.73
N ILE A 6 16.37 -40.05 -8.84
CA ILE A 6 15.54 -39.74 -7.66
C ILE A 6 16.31 -38.80 -6.71
N PHE A 7 17.58 -39.07 -6.44
CA PHE A 7 18.41 -38.22 -5.59
C PHE A 7 18.58 -36.80 -6.13
N SER A 8 18.76 -36.66 -7.46
CA SER A 8 18.87 -35.35 -8.12
C SER A 8 17.56 -34.56 -8.11
N ALA A 9 16.41 -35.23 -8.24
CA ALA A 9 15.11 -34.59 -8.16
C ALA A 9 14.77 -34.12 -6.74
N ILE A 10 15.13 -34.92 -5.73
CA ILE A 10 14.97 -34.57 -4.31
C ILE A 10 15.89 -33.41 -3.92
N ALA A 11 17.15 -33.41 -4.39
CA ALA A 11 18.08 -32.31 -4.14
C ALA A 11 17.62 -30.99 -4.80
N LEU A 12 17.06 -31.04 -6.01
CA LEU A 12 16.51 -29.86 -6.68
C LEU A 12 15.24 -29.35 -5.98
N ALA A 13 14.38 -30.24 -5.49
CA ALA A 13 13.21 -29.87 -4.69
C ALA A 13 13.60 -29.24 -3.34
N LEU A 14 14.65 -29.76 -2.67
CA LEU A 14 15.20 -29.20 -1.43
C LEU A 14 15.89 -27.84 -1.64
N LEU A 15 16.53 -27.62 -2.79
CA LEU A 15 17.13 -26.32 -3.15
C LEU A 15 16.08 -25.25 -3.47
N LEU A 16 14.88 -25.64 -3.92
CA LEU A 16 13.75 -24.73 -4.15
C LEU A 16 12.93 -24.45 -2.88
N TRP A 17 13.22 -25.13 -1.78
CA TRP A 17 12.62 -24.89 -0.45
C TRP A 17 13.36 -23.80 0.36
N VAL A 18 14.26 -23.06 -0.27
CA VAL A 18 15.03 -22.01 0.39
C VAL A 18 14.19 -20.73 0.52
N SER A 19 13.69 -20.52 1.73
CA SER A 19 13.36 -19.22 2.35
C SER A 19 12.11 -18.51 1.84
N THR A 20 10.93 -19.01 2.21
CA THR A 20 9.74 -18.14 2.31
C THR A 20 9.88 -17.28 3.56
N SER A 21 10.23 -16.00 3.42
CA SER A 21 10.12 -15.06 4.53
C SER A 21 8.64 -14.88 4.88
N PHE A 22 8.30 -14.86 6.17
CA PHE A 22 6.98 -14.45 6.60
C PHE A 22 6.76 -12.99 6.19
N ALA A 23 5.77 -12.76 5.32
CA ALA A 23 5.31 -11.41 5.01
C ALA A 23 4.30 -11.01 6.10
N LEU A 24 4.68 -10.08 6.98
CA LEU A 24 3.73 -9.42 7.85
C LEU A 24 3.06 -8.31 7.06
N ALA A 25 1.75 -8.41 6.87
CA ALA A 25 0.95 -7.36 6.27
C ALA A 25 0.19 -6.63 7.39
N VAL A 26 0.31 -5.31 7.44
CA VAL A 26 -0.46 -4.48 8.38
C VAL A 26 -1.80 -4.17 7.74
N GLU A 27 -2.90 -4.49 8.42
CA GLU A 27 -4.24 -4.14 7.95
C GLU A 27 -4.50 -2.66 8.21
N ILE A 28 -4.56 -1.86 7.14
CA ILE A 28 -4.79 -0.42 7.24
C ILE A 28 -6.29 -0.19 7.42
N PRO A 29 -6.73 0.59 8.44
CA PRO A 29 -8.12 0.96 8.61
C PRO A 29 -8.68 1.68 7.38
N ASN A 30 -9.98 1.58 7.18
CA ASN A 30 -10.64 2.34 6.12
C ASN A 30 -10.73 3.82 6.51
N PHE A 31 -10.20 4.71 5.67
CA PHE A 31 -10.31 6.16 5.82
C PHE A 31 -11.19 6.72 4.68
N PRO A 32 -12.44 7.09 4.96
CA PRO A 32 -13.33 7.73 3.99
C PRO A 32 -12.71 9.00 3.40
N SER A 33 -13.06 9.30 2.14
CA SER A 33 -12.54 10.47 1.45
C SER A 33 -13.12 11.76 2.01
N CYS A 34 -12.33 12.82 2.08
CA CYS A 34 -12.79 14.17 2.40
C CYS A 34 -13.79 14.77 1.40
N LEU A 35 -13.97 14.16 0.21
CA LEU A 35 -15.06 14.50 -0.70
C LEU A 35 -16.43 14.01 -0.21
N ASN A 36 -16.43 12.94 0.61
CA ASN A 36 -17.62 12.40 1.25
C ASN A 36 -17.25 11.90 2.65
N PRO A 37 -16.92 12.82 3.58
CA PRO A 37 -16.40 12.45 4.90
C PRO A 37 -17.46 11.70 5.69
N GLN A 38 -17.02 10.77 6.54
CA GLN A 38 -17.87 10.01 7.46
C GLN A 38 -17.36 10.19 8.88
N GLY A 39 -18.14 9.74 9.86
CA GLY A 39 -17.81 9.83 11.27
C GLY A 39 -18.28 11.12 11.93
N ASP A 40 -17.90 11.30 13.19
CA ASP A 40 -18.37 12.41 14.02
C ASP A 40 -17.46 13.62 13.87
N LEU A 41 -18.04 14.79 13.60
CA LEU A 41 -17.29 16.04 13.51
C LEU A 41 -16.76 16.44 14.89
N LYS A 42 -15.43 16.41 15.05
CA LYS A 42 -14.74 16.80 16.29
C LYS A 42 -14.36 18.27 16.32
N ALA A 43 -13.92 18.79 15.17
CA ALA A 43 -13.51 20.18 15.05
C ALA A 43 -13.81 20.69 13.64
N SER A 44 -14.14 21.98 13.55
CA SER A 44 -14.36 22.67 12.27
C SER A 44 -13.86 24.10 12.38
N TYR A 45 -12.87 24.43 11.56
CA TYR A 45 -12.29 25.75 11.42
C TYR A 45 -12.67 26.29 10.04
N SER A 46 -13.41 27.38 9.99
CA SER A 46 -13.83 28.00 8.73
C SER A 46 -12.68 28.68 7.99
N SER A 47 -11.64 29.11 8.72
CA SER A 47 -10.40 29.66 8.20
C SER A 47 -9.28 29.53 9.23
N GLY A 48 -8.03 29.63 8.78
CA GLY A 48 -6.86 29.61 9.66
C GLY A 48 -5.58 29.31 8.91
N THR A 49 -4.48 29.31 9.65
CA THR A 49 -3.19 28.77 9.20
C THR A 49 -3.01 27.38 9.81
N HIS A 50 -2.84 26.38 8.95
CA HIS A 50 -2.79 24.98 9.30
C HIS A 50 -1.43 24.39 8.90
N GLY A 51 -0.86 23.58 9.80
CA GLY A 51 0.27 22.71 9.47
C GLY A 51 -0.23 21.41 8.83
N VAL A 52 0.66 20.74 8.08
CA VAL A 52 0.44 19.37 7.61
C VAL A 52 1.64 18.53 8.02
N VAL A 53 1.39 17.38 8.64
CA VAL A 53 2.46 16.50 9.13
C VAL A 53 3.40 16.12 7.99
N GLY A 54 4.71 16.15 8.23
CA GLY A 54 5.71 15.80 7.22
C GLY A 54 5.95 16.90 6.18
N ARG A 55 5.31 18.06 6.31
CA ARG A 55 5.57 19.26 5.49
C ARG A 55 6.06 20.40 6.36
N THR A 56 6.96 21.21 5.82
CA THR A 56 7.48 22.43 6.47
C THR A 56 6.67 23.67 6.12
N GLN A 57 5.80 23.57 5.12
CA GLN A 57 4.95 24.66 4.65
C GLN A 57 3.72 24.80 5.56
N SER A 58 3.31 26.05 5.76
CA SER A 58 2.02 26.37 6.38
C SER A 58 1.01 26.66 5.28
N TYR A 59 -0.21 26.18 5.48
CA TYR A 59 -1.30 26.35 4.52
C TYR A 59 -2.37 27.26 5.12
N SER A 60 -3.02 28.06 4.29
CA SER A 60 -4.15 28.91 4.72
C SER A 60 -5.44 28.40 4.09
N GLY A 61 -6.46 28.18 4.90
CA GLY A 61 -7.70 27.58 4.43
C GLY A 61 -8.65 27.19 5.55
N SER A 62 -9.67 26.43 5.19
CA SER A 62 -10.60 25.80 6.14
C SER A 62 -10.11 24.39 6.48
N ASP A 63 -10.50 23.88 7.65
CA ASP A 63 -10.09 22.56 8.11
C ASP A 63 -11.20 21.91 8.94
N LYS A 64 -11.40 20.61 8.75
CA LYS A 64 -12.39 19.83 9.50
C LYS A 64 -11.79 18.51 9.95
N VAL A 65 -12.05 18.12 11.19
CA VAL A 65 -11.56 16.86 11.76
C VAL A 65 -12.75 15.97 12.10
N TYR A 66 -12.75 14.76 11.55
CA TYR A 66 -13.77 13.74 11.75
C TYR A 66 -13.19 12.56 12.52
N GLN A 67 -13.86 12.13 13.59
CA GLN A 67 -13.55 10.89 14.30
C GLN A 67 -14.23 9.73 13.59
N LEU A 68 -13.46 8.72 13.19
CA LEU A 68 -13.99 7.50 12.55
C LEU A 68 -14.19 6.37 13.57
N SER A 69 -13.26 6.25 14.52
CA SER A 69 -13.29 5.32 15.66
C SER A 69 -12.38 5.86 16.76
N ASP A 70 -12.35 5.28 17.96
CA ASP A 70 -11.47 5.74 19.06
C ASP A 70 -9.99 5.82 18.69
N ALA A 71 -9.55 5.04 17.68
CA ALA A 71 -8.17 4.99 17.22
C ALA A 71 -7.90 5.75 15.91
N THR A 72 -8.93 6.21 15.19
CA THR A 72 -8.75 6.77 13.84
C THR A 72 -9.52 8.06 13.60
N LEU A 73 -8.87 9.00 12.92
CA LEU A 73 -9.44 10.29 12.54
C LEU A 73 -9.08 10.62 11.09
N THR A 74 -9.92 11.42 10.44
CA THR A 74 -9.64 12.04 9.16
C THR A 74 -9.69 13.56 9.31
N GLN A 75 -8.60 14.23 8.98
CA GLN A 75 -8.55 15.68 8.88
C GLN A 75 -8.62 16.09 7.41
N CYS A 76 -9.48 17.04 7.10
CA CYS A 76 -9.79 17.52 5.77
C CYS A 76 -9.45 19.01 5.67
N PHE A 77 -8.23 19.29 5.25
CA PHE A 77 -7.80 20.65 4.97
C PHE A 77 -8.20 21.04 3.54
N CYS A 78 -8.71 22.26 3.38
CA CYS A 78 -9.08 22.85 2.09
C CYS A 78 -8.58 24.28 2.01
N SER A 79 -7.59 24.52 1.14
CA SER A 79 -7.03 25.85 0.89
C SER A 79 -8.02 26.77 0.17
N SER A 80 -7.74 28.07 0.21
CA SER A 80 -8.49 29.08 -0.56
C SER A 80 -8.45 28.85 -2.08
N ASN A 81 -7.44 28.12 -2.57
CA ASN A 81 -7.26 27.86 -4.00
C ASN A 81 -7.95 26.56 -4.47
N GLY A 82 -8.67 25.87 -3.57
CA GLY A 82 -9.36 24.62 -3.89
C GLY A 82 -8.50 23.36 -3.82
N GLU A 83 -7.21 23.49 -3.52
CA GLU A 83 -6.33 22.38 -3.20
C GLU A 83 -6.63 21.88 -1.78
N GLY A 84 -6.90 20.59 -1.65
CA GLY A 84 -7.20 19.93 -0.40
C GLY A 84 -6.14 18.91 0.00
N ILE A 85 -5.95 18.74 1.30
CA ILE A 85 -5.08 17.71 1.87
C ILE A 85 -5.89 16.95 2.92
N GLN A 86 -6.09 15.67 2.67
CA GLN A 86 -6.63 14.73 3.65
C GLN A 86 -5.48 14.16 4.47
N THR A 87 -5.54 14.29 5.79
CA THR A 87 -4.60 13.63 6.71
C THR A 87 -5.32 12.53 7.47
N ASN A 88 -4.92 11.28 7.23
CA ASN A 88 -5.41 10.11 7.94
C ASN A 88 -4.57 9.91 9.19
N TRP A 89 -5.21 9.92 10.35
CA TRP A 89 -4.58 9.77 11.65
C TRP A 89 -4.94 8.42 12.26
N TRP A 90 -3.93 7.67 12.68
CA TRP A 90 -4.08 6.38 13.32
C TRP A 90 -3.28 6.30 14.62
N LYS A 91 -3.95 6.11 15.76
CA LYS A 91 -3.32 5.88 17.05
C LYS A 91 -2.45 4.63 17.00
N THR A 92 -1.26 4.73 17.59
CA THR A 92 -0.30 3.62 17.61
C THR A 92 -0.53 2.62 18.74
N SER A 93 -1.47 2.90 19.66
CA SER A 93 -1.76 2.04 20.83
C SER A 93 -2.20 0.62 20.48
N GLY A 94 -2.77 0.41 19.29
CA GLY A 94 -3.15 -0.91 18.77
C GLY A 94 -2.10 -1.57 17.86
N LEU A 95 -0.92 -0.97 17.72
CA LEU A 95 0.13 -1.42 16.80
C LEU A 95 1.38 -1.89 17.54
N THR A 96 2.01 -2.93 17.01
CA THR A 96 3.34 -3.35 17.42
C THR A 96 4.42 -2.45 16.81
N ASN A 97 5.62 -2.44 17.40
CA ASN A 97 6.74 -1.65 16.88
C ASN A 97 7.11 -2.03 15.44
N ASP A 98 7.03 -3.32 15.08
CA ASP A 98 7.33 -3.78 13.73
C ASP A 98 6.31 -3.24 12.71
N GLU A 99 5.02 -3.20 13.07
CA GLU A 99 3.97 -2.62 12.22
C GLU A 99 4.15 -1.11 12.03
N VAL A 100 4.52 -0.40 13.10
CA VAL A 100 4.85 1.04 13.02
C VAL A 100 6.01 1.27 12.06
N GLU A 101 7.07 0.46 12.11
CA GLU A 101 8.20 0.58 11.18
C GLU A 101 7.83 0.22 9.74
N ILE A 102 6.98 -0.80 9.53
CA ILE A 102 6.44 -1.13 8.20
C ILE A 102 5.64 0.05 7.65
N LEU A 103 4.76 0.64 8.46
CA LEU A 103 3.94 1.77 8.05
C LEU A 103 4.79 3.00 7.74
N LYS A 104 5.82 3.31 8.56
CA LYS A 104 6.78 4.37 8.28
C LYS A 104 7.48 4.18 6.94
N ARG A 105 7.95 2.96 6.64
CA ARG A 105 8.55 2.62 5.33
C ARG A 105 7.57 2.75 4.17
N SER A 106 6.27 2.61 4.41
CA SER A 106 5.19 2.83 3.43
C SER A 106 4.68 4.28 3.36
N GLY A 107 5.41 5.22 3.95
CA GLY A 107 5.17 6.66 3.85
C GLY A 107 4.23 7.25 4.91
N TRP A 108 3.96 6.52 6.00
CA TRP A 108 3.29 7.11 7.16
C TRP A 108 4.29 7.90 8.02
N PHE A 109 3.88 9.06 8.50
CA PHE A 109 4.67 9.89 9.39
C PHE A 109 4.36 9.53 10.84
N TYR A 110 5.39 9.20 11.60
CA TYR A 110 5.23 8.99 13.04
C TYR A 110 5.22 10.32 13.78
N VAL A 111 4.18 10.52 14.59
CA VAL A 111 3.98 11.71 15.42
C VAL A 111 4.00 11.26 16.88
N PRO A 112 5.03 11.61 17.66
CA PRO A 112 5.18 11.12 19.03
C PRO A 112 4.13 11.66 19.99
N ASN A 113 3.54 12.82 19.68
CA ASN A 113 2.50 13.45 20.51
C ASN A 113 1.49 14.20 19.63
N GLY A 114 0.25 13.71 19.58
CA GLY A 114 -0.87 14.30 18.86
C GLY A 114 -1.36 15.64 19.42
N ALA A 115 -1.06 15.98 20.68
CA ALA A 115 -1.49 17.24 21.29
C ALA A 115 -0.96 18.48 20.56
N LEU A 116 0.22 18.37 19.94
CA LEU A 116 0.79 19.44 19.09
C LEU A 116 -0.02 19.69 17.81
N TRP A 117 -0.91 18.77 17.47
CA TRP A 117 -1.78 18.79 16.31
C TRP A 117 -3.26 18.93 16.70
N GLY A 118 -3.55 19.26 17.97
CA GLY A 118 -4.93 19.39 18.47
C GLY A 118 -5.67 18.06 18.62
N LEU A 119 -4.93 16.94 18.72
CA LEU A 119 -5.46 15.61 19.01
C LEU A 119 -5.18 15.23 20.47
N ASP A 120 -5.57 14.01 20.87
CA ASP A 120 -5.20 13.47 22.17
C ASP A 120 -3.67 13.42 22.33
N SER A 121 -3.19 13.50 23.57
CA SER A 121 -1.76 13.43 23.91
C SER A 121 -1.21 11.99 23.82
N GLU A 122 -1.40 11.35 22.67
CA GLU A 122 -0.95 10.00 22.35
C GLU A 122 -0.11 10.00 21.05
N PRO A 123 0.66 8.94 20.77
CA PRO A 123 1.40 8.84 19.52
C PRO A 123 0.53 8.34 18.37
N TYR A 124 0.69 8.96 17.20
CA TYR A 124 -0.06 8.68 15.98
C TYR A 124 0.85 8.36 14.80
N LEU A 125 0.29 7.68 13.81
CA LEU A 125 0.76 7.66 12.43
C LEU A 125 -0.15 8.54 11.59
N ALA A 126 0.44 9.37 10.74
CA ALA A 126 -0.28 10.26 9.84
C ALA A 126 0.06 9.94 8.37
N LYS A 127 -0.94 9.95 7.49
CA LYS A 127 -0.71 9.83 6.03
C LYS A 127 -1.52 10.86 5.27
N ASN A 128 -0.82 11.60 4.42
CA ASN A 128 -1.41 12.67 3.64
C ASN A 128 -1.83 12.17 2.26
N ILE A 129 -3.00 12.59 1.81
CA ILE A 129 -3.55 12.33 0.48
C ILE A 129 -4.03 13.66 -0.09
N GLU A 130 -3.56 14.03 -1.27
CA GLU A 130 -3.98 15.25 -1.95
C GLU A 130 -5.34 15.02 -2.63
N TYR A 131 -6.21 16.04 -2.58
CA TYR A 131 -7.51 16.03 -3.25
C TYR A 131 -7.91 17.45 -3.69
N SER A 132 -8.97 17.57 -4.49
CA SER A 132 -9.55 18.88 -4.85
C SER A 132 -10.82 19.10 -4.02
N CYS A 133 -10.84 20.14 -3.20
CA CYS A 133 -11.93 20.40 -2.25
C CYS A 133 -12.94 21.43 -2.77
N LEU A 134 -12.57 22.23 -3.76
CA LEU A 134 -13.45 23.17 -4.43
C LEU A 134 -13.43 22.86 -5.92
N ALA A 135 -14.62 22.82 -6.55
CA ALA A 135 -14.75 22.79 -7.99
C ALA A 135 -14.45 24.17 -8.59
N ILE A 136 -13.26 24.71 -8.37
CA ILE A 136 -12.81 25.95 -9.02
C ILE A 136 -12.39 25.59 -10.45
N GLY A 137 -13.35 25.48 -11.36
CA GLY A 137 -13.15 25.60 -12.80
C GLY A 137 -12.11 24.69 -13.49
N GLY A 138 -11.61 23.65 -12.81
CA GLY A 138 -10.70 22.66 -13.37
C GLY A 138 -11.51 21.53 -14.01
N SER A 139 -11.40 21.40 -15.33
CA SER A 139 -11.96 20.30 -16.10
C SER A 139 -11.77 18.97 -15.37
N VAL A 140 -12.88 18.38 -14.94
CA VAL A 140 -12.91 16.97 -14.55
C VAL A 140 -12.59 16.21 -15.83
N LEU A 141 -11.37 15.73 -15.99
CA LEU A 141 -11.02 14.70 -17.00
C LEU A 141 -11.64 13.33 -16.63
N GLY A 142 -12.76 13.34 -15.91
CA GLY A 142 -13.73 12.25 -15.90
C GLY A 142 -14.60 12.45 -17.12
N THR A 143 -14.20 11.84 -18.24
CA THR A 143 -15.05 11.72 -19.41
C THR A 143 -16.26 10.91 -18.98
N SER A 144 -17.37 11.60 -18.69
CA SER A 144 -18.70 11.00 -18.69
C SER A 144 -19.07 10.68 -20.14
N ASP A 145 -18.35 9.74 -20.74
CA ASP A 145 -18.78 9.04 -21.94
C ASP A 145 -19.16 7.63 -21.49
N SER A 146 -20.47 7.44 -21.44
CA SER A 146 -21.15 6.19 -21.16
C SER A 146 -20.95 5.18 -22.30
N ASP A 147 -19.70 4.82 -22.62
CA ASP A 147 -19.43 3.71 -23.53
C ASP A 147 -18.04 3.05 -23.45
N LEU A 148 -17.15 3.40 -22.51
CA LEU A 148 -15.87 2.69 -22.37
C LEU A 148 -15.54 2.35 -20.92
N LYS A 149 -15.75 1.06 -20.63
CA LYS A 149 -15.25 0.24 -19.52
C LYS A 149 -14.19 0.94 -18.67
N GLY A 150 -14.54 1.14 -17.39
CA GLY A 150 -13.65 1.63 -16.33
C GLY A 150 -12.27 0.98 -16.41
N LYS A 151 -11.27 1.78 -16.77
CA LYS A 151 -9.88 1.39 -16.70
C LYS A 151 -9.45 1.49 -15.24
N VAL A 152 -9.60 0.38 -14.54
CA VAL A 152 -9.04 0.12 -13.22
C VAL A 152 -7.53 0.38 -13.27
N LEU A 153 -7.09 1.56 -12.86
CA LEU A 153 -5.69 1.85 -12.56
C LEU A 153 -5.36 1.40 -11.13
N GLY A 154 -5.74 0.17 -10.82
CA GLY A 154 -5.13 -0.65 -9.79
C GLY A 154 -4.22 -1.63 -10.49
N LEU A 155 -3.12 -1.16 -11.09
CA LEU A 155 -1.99 -2.06 -11.28
C LEU A 155 -1.59 -2.48 -9.87
N ALA A 156 -1.90 -3.73 -9.52
CA ALA A 156 -1.27 -4.37 -8.38
C ALA A 156 0.22 -4.06 -8.49
N SER A 157 0.79 -3.49 -7.43
CA SER A 157 2.24 -3.44 -7.25
C SER A 157 2.69 -4.88 -7.09
N THR A 158 2.83 -5.58 -8.22
CA THR A 158 3.35 -6.93 -8.24
C THR A 158 4.80 -6.81 -7.83
N GLY A 159 5.16 -7.56 -6.80
CA GLY A 159 6.48 -7.51 -6.17
C GLY A 159 7.60 -7.55 -7.20
N SER A 160 8.70 -6.88 -6.84
CA SER A 160 9.93 -6.66 -7.63
C SER A 160 9.99 -7.45 -8.94
N LYS A 161 9.84 -6.72 -10.07
CA LYS A 161 9.92 -7.22 -11.45
C LYS A 161 11.04 -8.24 -11.69
N GLU A 162 12.15 -8.12 -10.97
CA GLU A 162 13.28 -9.05 -11.02
C GLU A 162 12.89 -10.48 -10.63
N LYS A 163 12.11 -10.64 -9.56
CA LYS A 163 11.69 -11.98 -9.08
C LYS A 163 10.73 -12.68 -10.02
N ILE A 164 9.92 -11.93 -10.78
CA ILE A 164 8.98 -12.51 -11.75
C ILE A 164 9.75 -13.17 -12.90
N TYR A 165 10.80 -12.51 -13.40
CA TYR A 165 11.63 -13.08 -14.47
C TYR A 165 12.41 -14.31 -13.99
N ASP A 166 12.89 -14.29 -12.75
CA ASP A 166 13.60 -15.44 -12.17
C ASP A 166 12.72 -16.69 -12.09
N PHE A 167 11.46 -16.55 -11.63
CA PHE A 167 10.52 -17.67 -11.59
C PHE A 167 10.15 -18.20 -12.98
N TRP A 168 10.00 -17.30 -13.96
CA TRP A 168 9.67 -17.67 -15.33
C TRP A 168 10.82 -18.44 -16.00
N LEU A 169 12.07 -17.99 -15.79
CA LEU A 169 13.27 -18.66 -16.27
C LEU A 169 13.46 -20.03 -15.62
N ALA A 170 13.24 -20.14 -14.30
CA ALA A 170 13.29 -21.42 -13.58
C ALA A 170 12.28 -22.43 -14.13
N GLY A 171 11.05 -21.98 -14.46
CA GLY A 171 10.02 -22.81 -15.09
C GLY A 171 10.44 -23.36 -16.46
N LEU A 172 11.04 -22.52 -17.32
CA LEU A 172 11.55 -22.96 -18.63
C LEU A 172 12.69 -23.98 -18.52
N LEU A 173 13.60 -23.79 -17.56
CA LEU A 173 14.70 -24.72 -17.31
C LEU A 173 14.18 -26.09 -16.85
N LEU A 174 13.14 -26.14 -16.01
CA LEU A 174 12.50 -27.39 -15.60
C LEU A 174 11.81 -28.11 -16.76
N LEU A 175 11.12 -27.39 -17.64
CA LEU A 175 10.45 -27.98 -18.81
C LEU A 175 11.47 -28.58 -19.79
N THR A 176 12.54 -27.86 -20.09
CA THR A 176 13.60 -28.34 -20.99
C THR A 176 14.31 -29.57 -20.41
N TYR A 177 14.57 -29.57 -19.10
CA TYR A 177 15.13 -30.73 -18.39
C TYR A 177 14.20 -31.95 -18.43
N GLY A 178 12.89 -31.75 -18.26
CA GLY A 178 11.89 -32.82 -18.36
C GLY A 178 11.83 -33.46 -19.75
N VAL A 179 11.88 -32.66 -20.82
CA VAL A 179 11.94 -33.16 -22.20
C VAL A 179 13.22 -33.93 -22.46
N TRP A 180 14.36 -33.45 -21.93
CA TRP A 180 15.64 -34.12 -22.05
C TRP A 180 15.65 -35.49 -21.36
N LEU A 181 15.12 -35.59 -20.13
CA LEU A 181 14.98 -36.86 -19.41
C LEU A 181 14.12 -37.87 -20.19
N LYS A 182 13.00 -37.43 -20.76
CA LYS A 182 12.13 -38.29 -21.58
C LYS A 182 12.89 -38.86 -22.78
N ARG A 183 13.67 -38.03 -23.49
CA ARG A 183 14.48 -38.46 -24.64
C ARG A 183 15.60 -39.42 -24.23
N TYR A 184 16.24 -39.20 -23.08
CA TYR A 184 17.29 -40.07 -22.56
C TYR A 184 16.76 -41.46 -22.21
N GLN A 185 15.58 -41.55 -21.58
CA GLN A 185 14.94 -42.82 -21.26
C GLN A 185 14.53 -43.61 -22.50
N LEU A 186 14.08 -42.94 -23.56
CA LEU A 186 13.70 -43.59 -24.82
C LEU A 186 14.93 -44.19 -25.54
N LYS A 187 16.05 -43.46 -25.61
CA LYS A 187 17.30 -43.97 -26.21
C LYS A 187 17.89 -45.17 -25.46
N LYS A 188 17.63 -45.28 -24.15
CA LYS A 188 18.13 -46.40 -23.35
C LYS A 188 17.29 -47.68 -23.50
N LYS A 189 16.00 -47.57 -23.87
CA LYS A 189 15.14 -48.75 -24.14
C LYS A 189 15.39 -49.40 -25.50
N SER A 190 16.10 -48.71 -26.40
CA SER A 190 16.45 -49.19 -27.75
C SER A 190 17.85 -49.81 -27.85
N LEU A 191 18.49 -50.09 -26.71
CA LEU A 191 19.78 -50.76 -26.54
C LEU A 191 19.59 -51.92 -25.56
#